data_AF-A0A8S2RQ55-F1
#
_entry.id   AF-A0A8S2RQ55-F1
#
_cell.length_a   1.000
_cell.length_b   1.000
_cell.length_c   1.000
_cell.angle_alpha   90.00
_cell.angle_beta   90.00
_cell.angle_gamma   90.00
#
_symmetry.space_group_name_H-M   'P 1'
#
loop_
_entity.id
_entity.type
_entity.pdbx_description
1 polymer ?
#
loop_
_entity_poly.entity_id
_entity_poly.type
_entity_poly.pdbx_seq_one_letter_code
_entity_poly.pdbx_strand_id
1 'polypeptide(L)'
;MNTSTSLSQPAAFSFWYFMHGSQIGTLALIVNDQTLWEKTGRQGLPAWYQANVTLPMGADVNVKFVANRTGAGRSSDIAIDDIVLQG
;
A
#
# COMPACT_ATOMS: atom_id res chain seq x y z
N MET A 1 0.52 19.68 -15.47
CA MET A 1 -0.95 19.52 -15.44
C MET A 1 -1.23 18.27 -14.62
N ASN A 2 -1.90 18.40 -13.47
CA ASN A 2 -2.38 17.25 -12.70
C ASN A 2 -3.80 16.99 -13.17
N THR A 3 -4.01 15.98 -14.01
CA THR A 3 -5.35 15.55 -14.39
C THR A 3 -5.82 14.52 -13.37
N SER A 4 -6.54 14.99 -12.35
CA SER A 4 -7.30 14.10 -11.48
C SER A 4 -8.41 13.46 -12.32
N THR A 5 -8.51 12.13 -12.26
CA THR A 5 -9.54 11.38 -12.99
C THR A 5 -10.42 10.69 -11.96
N SER A 6 -11.72 10.93 -12.03
CA SER A 6 -12.69 10.24 -11.19
C SER A 6 -12.93 8.82 -11.68
N LEU A 7 -13.04 7.87 -10.75
CA LEU A 7 -13.38 6.49 -11.08
C LEU A 7 -14.88 6.37 -11.36
N SER A 8 -15.24 5.99 -12.58
CA SER A 8 -16.64 5.79 -13.01
C SER A 8 -17.17 4.37 -12.79
N GLN A 9 -16.30 3.42 -12.46
CA GLN A 9 -16.61 2.02 -12.12
C GLN A 9 -15.74 1.58 -10.94
N PRO A 10 -16.11 0.50 -10.20
CA PRO A 10 -15.27 -0.03 -9.13
C PRO A 10 -13.92 -0.45 -9.71
N ALA A 11 -12.84 0.09 -9.16
CA ALA A 11 -11.50 -0.29 -9.56
C ALA A 11 -10.80 -1.04 -8.42
N ALA A 12 -10.07 -2.10 -8.76
CA ALA A 12 -9.18 -2.81 -7.87
C ALA A 12 -7.77 -2.25 -7.99
N PHE A 13 -7.25 -1.71 -6.90
CA PHE A 13 -5.86 -1.30 -6.77
C PHE A 13 -5.09 -2.44 -6.11
N SER A 14 -4.17 -3.03 -6.86
CA SER A 14 -3.37 -4.16 -6.40
C SER A 14 -1.88 -3.83 -6.44
N PHE A 15 -1.14 -4.41 -5.52
CA PHE A 15 0.31 -4.28 -5.43
C PHE A 15 0.88 -5.49 -4.70
N TRP A 16 2.12 -5.82 -5.02
CA TRP A 16 2.91 -6.77 -4.25
C TRP A 16 3.70 -6.04 -3.18
N TYR A 17 3.85 -6.65 -2.02
CA TYR A 17 4.65 -6.11 -0.93
C TYR A 17 5.49 -7.17 -0.26
N PHE A 18 6.65 -6.73 0.23
CA PHE A 18 7.58 -7.50 1.04
C PHE A 18 7.93 -6.69 2.28
N MET A 19 7.91 -7.35 3.45
CA MET A 19 8.18 -6.72 4.74
C MET A 19 9.00 -7.68 5.60
N HIS A 20 10.32 -7.46 5.64
CA HIS A 20 11.26 -8.29 6.39
C HIS A 20 12.16 -7.52 7.35
N GLY A 21 12.27 -8.02 8.59
CA GLY A 21 13.21 -7.52 9.58
C GLY A 21 12.55 -7.25 10.93
N SER A 22 13.38 -7.08 11.96
CA SER A 22 12.93 -7.03 13.36
C SER A 22 12.46 -5.65 13.82
N GLN A 23 12.80 -4.58 13.08
CA GLN A 23 12.42 -3.19 13.40
C GLN A 23 11.41 -2.61 12.41
N ILE A 24 10.69 -3.48 11.70
CA ILE A 24 9.59 -3.08 10.83
C ILE A 24 8.43 -2.55 11.65
N GLY A 25 7.91 -1.41 11.22
CA GLY A 25 6.63 -0.89 11.69
C GLY A 25 5.52 -1.26 10.73
N THR A 26 4.80 -0.26 10.24
CA THR A 26 3.59 -0.42 9.44
C THR A 26 3.85 0.02 8.02
N LEU A 27 3.31 -0.72 7.05
CA LEU A 27 3.05 -0.25 5.69
C LEU A 27 1.54 -0.06 5.55
N ALA A 28 1.11 1.13 5.14
CA ALA A 28 -0.29 1.49 4.94
C ALA A 28 -0.54 2.06 3.53
N LEU A 29 -1.71 1.74 2.98
CA LEU A 29 -2.29 2.38 1.80
C LEU A 29 -3.37 3.36 2.25
N ILE A 30 -3.13 4.64 2.03
CA ILE A 30 -4.06 5.72 2.34
C ILE A 30 -4.65 6.25 1.04
N VAL A 31 -5.98 6.30 0.96
CA VAL A 31 -6.72 6.81 -0.17
C VAL A 31 -7.61 7.95 0.30
N ASN A 32 -7.42 9.15 -0.26
CA ASN A 32 -8.14 10.37 0.14
C ASN A 32 -8.16 10.57 1.67
N ASP A 33 -6.98 10.41 2.27
CA ASP A 33 -6.72 10.54 3.71
C ASP A 33 -7.43 9.51 4.61
N GLN A 34 -7.99 8.44 4.02
CA GLN A 34 -8.49 7.26 4.73
C GLN A 34 -7.55 6.06 4.53
N THR A 35 -7.18 5.38 5.62
CA THR A 35 -6.44 4.11 5.52
C THR A 35 -7.38 3.02 5.05
N LEU A 36 -7.11 2.47 3.86
CA LEU A 36 -7.90 1.36 3.30
C LEU A 36 -7.23 0.00 3.48
N TRP A 37 -5.92 -0.01 3.71
CA TRP A 37 -5.16 -1.23 3.94
C TRP A 37 -3.93 -0.94 4.78
N GLU A 38 -3.57 -1.85 5.68
CA GLU A 38 -2.31 -1.78 6.41
C GLU A 38 -1.82 -3.16 6.87
N LYS A 39 -0.51 -3.28 7.04
CA LYS A 39 0.17 -4.40 7.70
C LYS A 39 1.25 -3.88 8.61
N THR A 40 1.36 -4.50 9.78
CA THR A 40 2.35 -4.15 10.81
C THR A 40 3.25 -5.34 11.09
N GLY A 41 4.53 -5.05 11.28
CA GLY A 41 5.55 -6.03 11.62
C GLY A 41 6.01 -6.86 10.42
N ARG A 42 7.00 -7.71 10.69
CA ARG A 42 7.51 -8.68 9.72
C ARG A 42 6.38 -9.59 9.22
N GLN A 43 6.34 -9.79 7.91
CA GLN A 43 5.49 -10.78 7.28
C GLN A 43 6.30 -12.08 7.06
N GLY A 44 5.61 -13.19 6.83
CA GLY A 44 6.24 -14.52 6.77
C GLY A 44 7.39 -14.64 5.77
N LEU A 45 8.33 -15.54 6.03
CA LEU A 45 9.45 -15.84 5.12
C LEU A 45 9.18 -17.13 4.32
N PRO A 46 9.71 -17.22 3.08
CA PRO A 46 10.06 -16.14 2.14
C PRO A 46 8.85 -15.86 1.25
N ALA A 47 8.08 -14.81 1.53
CA ALA A 47 6.89 -14.54 0.72
C ALA A 47 6.75 -13.05 0.41
N TRP A 48 6.69 -12.77 -0.88
CA TRP A 48 5.95 -11.62 -1.40
C TRP A 48 4.46 -11.90 -1.21
N TYR A 49 3.73 -10.89 -0.79
CA TYR A 49 2.29 -10.98 -0.61
C TYR A 49 1.61 -9.98 -1.55
N GLN A 50 0.46 -10.37 -2.07
CA GLN A 50 -0.36 -9.47 -2.87
C GLN A 50 -1.45 -8.85 -2.00
N ALA A 51 -1.63 -7.55 -2.13
CA ALA A 51 -2.78 -6.83 -1.60
C ALA A 51 -3.71 -6.45 -2.75
N ASN A 52 -5.01 -6.47 -2.49
CA ASN A 52 -6.04 -6.01 -3.41
C ASN A 52 -7.01 -5.11 -2.62
N VAL A 53 -7.16 -3.87 -3.08
CA VAL A 53 -7.94 -2.83 -2.39
C VAL A 53 -8.93 -2.23 -3.37
N THR A 54 -10.22 -2.29 -3.05
CA THR A 54 -11.25 -1.61 -3.84
C THR A 54 -11.19 -0.10 -3.59
N LEU A 55 -11.08 0.68 -4.67
CA LEU A 55 -11.05 2.13 -4.60
C LEU A 55 -12.47 2.74 -4.58
N PRO A 56 -12.68 3.86 -3.88
CA PRO A 56 -13.97 4.55 -3.88
C PRO A 56 -14.27 5.15 -5.26
N MET A 57 -15.51 4.97 -5.72
CA MET A 57 -16.00 5.56 -6.97
C MET A 57 -16.44 7.02 -6.79
N GLY A 58 -16.59 7.73 -7.91
CA GLY A 58 -17.26 9.04 -7.95
C GLY A 58 -16.46 10.20 -7.38
N ALA A 59 -15.20 9.98 -7.01
CA ALA A 59 -14.27 11.00 -6.54
C ALA A 59 -12.94 10.87 -7.27
N ASP A 60 -12.20 11.98 -7.31
CA ASP A 60 -10.78 11.93 -7.61
C ASP A 60 -10.07 11.10 -6.56
N VAL A 61 -9.15 10.24 -6.99
CA VAL A 61 -8.44 9.32 -6.11
C VAL A 61 -6.99 9.75 -5.96
N ASN A 62 -6.59 10.05 -4.72
CA ASN A 62 -5.20 10.21 -4.34
C ASN A 62 -4.77 9.02 -3.48
N VAL A 63 -3.80 8.24 -3.98
CA VAL A 63 -3.26 7.06 -3.30
C VAL A 63 -1.88 7.38 -2.75
N LYS A 64 -1.64 7.06 -1.46
CA LYS A 64 -0.35 7.22 -0.78
C LYS A 64 0.03 5.92 -0.10
N PHE A 65 1.24 5.44 -0.37
CA PHE A 65 1.89 4.46 0.51
C PHE A 65 2.62 5.20 1.62
N VAL A 66 2.35 4.81 2.86
CA VAL A 66 3.01 5.39 4.05
C VAL A 66 3.62 4.24 4.84
N ALA A 67 4.92 4.34 5.08
CA ALA A 67 5.67 3.36 5.84
C ALA A 67 6.27 3.99 7.11
N ASN A 68 6.24 3.26 8.21
CA ASN A 68 6.93 3.63 9.44
C ASN A 68 7.81 2.48 9.96
N ARG A 69 8.71 2.81 10.89
CA ARG A 69 9.60 1.87 11.56
C ARG A 69 9.47 2.00 13.07
N THR A 70 9.66 0.91 13.80
CA THR A 70 9.55 0.88 15.27
C THR A 70 10.86 1.19 15.99
N GLY A 71 11.97 1.33 15.24
CA GLY A 71 13.30 1.60 15.81
C GLY A 71 14.18 2.49 14.92
N ALA A 72 15.32 2.91 15.47
CA ALA A 72 16.27 3.78 14.77
C ALA A 72 17.26 3.03 13.86
N GLY A 73 17.35 1.70 14.00
CA GLY A 73 18.26 0.86 13.22
C GLY A 73 17.80 0.65 11.78
N ARG A 74 18.59 -0.15 11.04
CA ARG A 74 18.39 -0.46 9.61
C ARG A 74 18.02 -1.94 9.38
N SER A 75 17.62 -2.66 10.42
CA SER A 75 17.34 -4.10 10.37
C SER A 75 15.93 -4.40 9.86
N SER A 76 15.49 -3.68 8.83
CA SER A 76 14.13 -3.69 8.31
C SER A 76 14.07 -3.19 6.87
N ASP A 77 13.46 -3.98 5.99
CA ASP A 77 13.24 -3.64 4.59
C ASP A 77 11.75 -3.75 4.24
N ILE A 78 11.25 -2.74 3.54
CA ILE A 78 9.93 -2.74 2.91
C ILE A 78 10.15 -2.51 1.42
N ALA A 79 9.59 -3.40 0.60
CA ALA A 79 9.57 -3.25 -0.86
C ALA A 79 8.14 -3.38 -1.37
N ILE A 80 7.84 -2.65 -2.45
CA ILE A 80 6.55 -2.65 -3.15
C ILE A 80 6.88 -2.85 -4.63
N ASP A 81 6.12 -3.71 -5.29
CA ASP A 81 6.29 -3.99 -6.72
C ASP A 81 4.94 -4.22 -7.40
N ASP A 82 4.93 -4.24 -8.74
CA ASP A 82 3.78 -4.66 -9.56
C ASP A 82 2.47 -3.95 -9.16
N ILE A 83 2.51 -2.62 -9.11
CA ILE A 83 1.32 -1.79 -8.83
C ILE A 83 0.44 -1.78 -10.07
N VAL A 84 -0.79 -2.30 -9.94
CA VAL A 84 -1.75 -2.41 -11.03
C VAL A 84 -3.10 -1.85 -10.59
N LEU A 85 -3.63 -0.94 -11.40
CA LEU A 85 -5.04 -0.51 -11.35
C LEU A 85 -5.83 -1.33 -12.37
N GLN A 86 -6.82 -2.09 -11.91
CA GLN A 86 -7.76 -2.83 -12.76
C GLN A 86 -9.15 -2.20 -12.61
N GLY A 87 -9.84 -1.96 -13.72
CA GLY A 87 -11.18 -1.40 -13.76
C GLY A 87 -11.98 -1.97 -14.92
#